data_AF-A0AA89AG84-F1
#
_entry.id   AF-A0AA89AG84-F1
#
_cell.length_a   1.000
_cell.length_b   1.000
_cell.length_c   1.000
_cell.angle_alpha   90.00
_cell.angle_beta   90.00
_cell.angle_gamma   90.00
#
_symmetry.space_group_name_H-M   'P 1'
#
loop_
_entity.id
_entity.type
_entity.pdbx_description
1 polymer ?
#
loop_
_entity_poly.entity_id
_entity_poly.type
_entity_poly.pdbx_seq_one_letter_code
_entity_poly.pdbx_strand_id
1 'polypeptide(L)'
;MAGNDNGKSTGDLVSSGNANQSKAVDIISPHYLHLSDHSNHIFMMHPLSESEDNYFTWRLDFVNALHSKNKGSFTDGTIAKPEIYSLDLQPWNQCNAVVLSLVTNAVDKELQGSTAHVEIAREIWQDLEERFTQEIASRVCKLKRPI
;
A
#
# COMPACT_ATOMS: atom_id res chain seq x y z
N MET A 1 -74.54 -12.91 -26.76
CA MET A 1 -75.10 -11.55 -26.96
C MET A 1 -74.47 -10.68 -25.88
N ALA A 2 -73.38 -9.99 -26.23
CA ALA A 2 -73.35 -8.56 -26.60
C ALA A 2 -73.59 -7.68 -25.35
N GLY A 3 -72.74 -6.77 -24.91
CA GLY A 3 -71.47 -6.21 -25.40
C GLY A 3 -71.13 -4.99 -24.52
N ASN A 4 -69.84 -4.62 -24.47
CA ASN A 4 -69.18 -3.31 -24.22
C ASN A 4 -70.04 -2.08 -23.80
N ASP A 5 -69.56 -1.07 -23.04
CA ASP A 5 -68.26 -0.38 -23.18
C ASP A 5 -68.03 0.67 -22.07
N ASN A 6 -66.74 0.86 -21.73
CA ASN A 6 -66.00 2.10 -21.45
C ASN A 6 -66.25 3.04 -20.25
N GLY A 7 -65.26 3.07 -19.34
CA GLY A 7 -64.12 4.01 -19.44
C GLY A 7 -63.98 5.09 -18.35
N LYS A 8 -62.85 5.11 -17.62
CA LYS A 8 -61.87 6.23 -17.56
C LYS A 8 -60.70 6.02 -16.56
N SER A 9 -59.51 5.99 -17.16
CA SER A 9 -58.13 6.30 -16.71
C SER A 9 -57.85 6.95 -15.35
N THR A 10 -56.89 6.37 -14.61
CA THR A 10 -55.66 7.01 -14.05
C THR A 10 -54.77 5.83 -13.59
N GLY A 11 -53.61 5.50 -14.14
CA GLY A 11 -52.40 6.32 -14.29
C GLY A 11 -51.68 6.37 -12.94
N ASP A 12 -50.75 5.45 -12.66
CA ASP A 12 -49.54 5.71 -11.86
C ASP A 12 -48.54 4.52 -11.86
N LEU A 13 -47.47 4.73 -12.64
CA LEU A 13 -46.05 4.61 -12.30
C LEU A 13 -45.51 3.28 -11.73
N VAL A 14 -44.87 2.56 -12.66
CA VAL A 14 -43.71 1.67 -12.43
C VAL A 14 -42.71 2.33 -11.49
N SER A 15 -42.50 1.78 -10.29
CA SER A 15 -41.30 2.03 -9.50
C SER A 15 -40.24 1.02 -9.92
N SER A 16 -39.54 1.36 -11.00
CA SER A 16 -38.23 0.82 -11.28
C SER A 16 -37.27 1.44 -10.28
N GLY A 17 -37.03 0.75 -9.17
CA GLY A 17 -36.00 1.12 -8.21
C GLY A 17 -34.63 0.94 -8.86
N ASN A 18 -34.15 1.99 -9.52
CA ASN A 18 -32.77 2.11 -9.98
C ASN A 18 -31.85 1.89 -8.78
N ALA A 19 -31.22 0.73 -8.71
CA ALA A 19 -30.10 0.44 -7.82
C ALA A 19 -28.85 1.19 -8.30
N ASN A 20 -28.90 2.53 -8.27
CA ASN A 20 -27.68 3.32 -8.18
C ASN A 20 -27.21 3.26 -6.73
N GLN A 21 -26.69 2.11 -6.31
CA GLN A 21 -25.78 2.08 -5.17
C GLN A 21 -24.54 2.86 -5.61
N SER A 22 -24.49 4.16 -5.32
CA SER A 22 -23.20 4.80 -5.12
C SER A 22 -22.57 4.04 -3.96
N LYS A 23 -21.71 3.06 -4.26
CA LYS A 23 -20.86 2.44 -3.23
C LYS A 23 -20.14 3.61 -2.57
N ALA A 24 -20.50 3.90 -1.32
CA ALA A 24 -19.76 4.85 -0.52
C ALA A 24 -18.30 4.37 -0.53
N VAL A 25 -17.40 5.22 -1.00
CA VAL A 25 -15.97 4.92 -1.01
C VAL A 25 -15.53 4.86 0.45
N ASP A 26 -15.13 3.68 0.91
CA ASP A 26 -14.57 3.52 2.25
C ASP A 26 -13.14 4.06 2.26
N ILE A 27 -13.02 5.33 2.65
CA ILE A 27 -11.74 6.06 2.74
C ILE A 27 -10.82 5.52 3.85
N ILE A 28 -11.34 4.66 4.73
CA ILE A 28 -10.58 4.02 5.81
C ILE A 28 -10.09 2.63 5.36
N SER A 29 -10.59 2.12 4.24
CA SER A 29 -10.15 0.84 3.69
C SER A 29 -8.63 0.86 3.49
N PRO A 30 -7.91 -0.18 3.95
CA PRO A 30 -6.47 -0.28 3.70
C PRO A 30 -6.09 -0.37 2.22
N HIS A 31 -7.06 -0.71 1.37
CA HIS A 31 -6.90 -0.77 -0.09
C HIS A 31 -7.27 0.55 -0.78
N TYR A 32 -7.71 1.56 -0.02
CA TYR A 32 -8.03 2.86 -0.57
C TYR A 32 -6.77 3.60 -1.01
N LEU A 33 -6.79 4.08 -2.25
CA LEU A 33 -5.77 4.96 -2.80
C LEU A 33 -6.27 6.40 -2.73
N HIS A 34 -5.58 7.22 -1.95
CA HIS A 34 -5.88 8.64 -1.89
C HIS A 34 -5.24 9.35 -3.10
N LEU A 35 -5.78 10.49 -3.52
CA LEU A 35 -5.22 11.27 -4.65
C LEU A 35 -3.75 11.68 -4.41
N SER A 36 -3.35 11.88 -3.14
CA SER A 36 -1.96 12.14 -2.74
C SER A 36 -1.05 10.91 -2.79
N ASP A 37 -1.58 9.72 -3.09
CA ASP A 37 -0.78 8.52 -3.34
C ASP A 37 -0.29 8.47 -4.78
N HIS A 38 -0.91 9.23 -5.71
CA HIS A 38 -0.39 9.44 -7.06
C HIS A 38 0.81 10.41 -7.07
N SER A 39 0.92 11.27 -6.06
CA SER A 39 2.17 11.98 -5.80
C SER A 39 3.12 11.06 -5.04
N ASN A 40 4.06 10.43 -5.75
CA ASN A 40 5.17 9.62 -5.20
C ASN A 40 6.14 10.44 -4.32
N HIS A 41 5.74 11.61 -3.84
CA HIS A 41 6.60 12.57 -3.18
C HIS A 41 6.53 12.38 -1.66
N ILE A 42 7.00 11.23 -1.18
CA ILE A 42 7.61 11.22 0.16
C ILE A 42 8.97 11.88 -0.03
N PHE A 43 9.12 13.10 0.49
CA PHE A 43 10.40 13.77 0.55
C PHE A 43 11.22 13.09 1.65
N MET A 44 11.87 11.97 1.33
CA MET A 44 12.84 11.39 2.23
C MET A 44 14.13 12.21 2.11
N MET A 45 14.44 12.98 3.14
CA MET A 45 15.57 13.91 3.13
C MET A 45 16.92 13.16 3.14
N HIS A 46 16.95 11.93 3.66
CA HIS A 46 18.12 11.07 3.74
C HIS A 46 17.77 9.63 3.30
N PRO A 47 18.21 9.20 2.12
CA PRO A 47 18.06 7.81 1.68
C PRO A 47 18.83 6.84 2.58
N LEU A 48 18.32 5.62 2.75
CA LEU A 48 19.05 4.54 3.41
C LEU A 48 20.33 4.22 2.64
N SER A 49 21.45 4.11 3.34
CA SER A 49 22.74 3.77 2.75
C SER A 49 23.53 2.82 3.64
N GLU A 50 24.28 1.89 3.04
CA GLU A 50 25.23 1.04 3.80
C GLU A 50 26.44 1.81 4.33
N SER A 51 26.73 2.97 3.73
CA SER A 51 27.88 3.80 4.12
C SER A 51 27.61 4.66 5.36
N GLU A 52 26.33 4.83 5.74
CA GLU A 52 25.90 5.70 6.84
C GLU A 52 25.24 4.90 7.98
N ASP A 53 25.42 5.34 9.23
CA ASP A 53 24.69 4.79 10.38
C ASP A 53 23.29 5.44 10.50
N ASN A 54 22.48 5.38 9.43
CA ASN A 54 21.20 6.07 9.34
C ASN A 54 19.96 5.14 9.45
N TYR A 55 20.15 3.82 9.53
CA TYR A 55 19.08 2.82 9.46
C TYR A 55 17.92 3.06 10.45
N PHE A 56 18.19 3.30 11.73
CA PHE A 56 17.10 3.45 12.72
C PHE A 56 16.27 4.71 12.49
N THR A 57 16.93 5.82 12.13
CA THR A 57 16.25 7.08 11.79
C THR A 57 15.43 6.91 10.51
N TRP A 58 16.04 6.35 9.48
CA TRP A 58 15.37 6.05 8.20
C TRP A 58 14.15 5.15 8.40
N ARG A 59 14.27 4.07 9.19
CA ARG A 59 13.18 3.13 9.46
C ARG A 59 12.02 3.82 10.15
N LEU A 60 12.30 4.66 11.15
CA LEU A 60 11.28 5.42 11.85
C LEU A 60 10.55 6.38 10.91
N ASP A 61 11.30 7.17 10.13
CA ASP A 61 10.75 8.15 9.21
C ASP A 61 9.91 7.48 8.11
N PHE A 62 10.39 6.38 7.54
CA PHE A 62 9.67 5.64 6.51
C PHE A 62 8.36 5.03 7.03
N VAL A 63 8.39 4.38 8.21
CA VAL A 63 7.18 3.81 8.83
C VAL A 63 6.15 4.90 9.10
N ASN A 64 6.58 6.05 9.65
CA ASN A 64 5.69 7.18 9.90
C ASN A 64 5.07 7.72 8.60
N ALA A 65 5.85 7.81 7.53
CA ALA A 65 5.37 8.24 6.23
C ALA A 65 4.35 7.27 5.64
N LEU A 66 4.56 5.95 5.77
CA LEU A 66 3.57 4.94 5.37
C LEU A 66 2.29 5.01 6.21
N HIS A 67 2.39 5.23 7.52
CA HIS A 67 1.23 5.39 8.39
C HIS A 67 0.40 6.60 8.01
N SER A 68 1.04 7.73 7.67
CA SER A 68 0.33 8.93 7.20
C SER A 68 -0.49 8.70 5.92
N LYS A 69 -0.19 7.63 5.18
CA LYS A 69 -0.84 7.23 3.92
C LYS A 69 -1.76 6.01 4.08
N ASN A 70 -1.95 5.52 5.30
CA ASN A 70 -2.66 4.27 5.61
C ASN A 70 -2.07 3.05 4.87
N LYS A 71 -0.75 3.01 4.65
CA LYS A 71 -0.05 1.93 3.93
C LYS A 71 0.91 1.10 4.79
N GLY A 72 1.00 1.34 6.09
CA GLY A 72 1.91 0.59 6.99
C GLY A 72 1.66 -0.92 6.99
N SER A 73 0.41 -1.33 6.78
CA SER A 73 0.00 -2.73 6.75
C SER A 73 0.60 -3.55 5.60
N PHE A 74 1.20 -2.91 4.60
CA PHE A 74 1.89 -3.55 3.48
C PHE A 74 3.35 -3.90 3.80
N THR A 75 3.97 -3.27 4.80
CA THR A 75 5.33 -3.59 5.25
C THR A 75 5.34 -4.51 6.46
N ASP A 76 4.43 -4.32 7.43
CA ASP A 76 4.26 -5.27 8.54
C ASP A 76 3.59 -6.59 8.11
N GLY A 77 2.88 -6.53 6.97
CA GLY A 77 2.20 -7.63 6.32
C GLY A 77 1.02 -8.20 7.10
N THR A 78 0.34 -7.34 7.85
CA THR A 78 -1.02 -7.53 8.36
C THR A 78 -2.00 -7.80 7.22
N ILE A 79 -1.72 -7.29 6.02
CA ILE A 79 -2.51 -7.54 4.80
C ILE A 79 -1.75 -8.50 3.89
N ALA A 80 -2.26 -9.72 3.79
CA ALA A 80 -1.78 -10.71 2.85
C ALA A 80 -2.21 -10.39 1.42
N LYS A 81 -1.43 -10.87 0.44
CA LYS A 81 -1.81 -10.82 -0.97
C LYS A 81 -3.11 -11.62 -1.18
N PRO A 82 -4.17 -11.02 -1.74
CA PRO A 82 -5.42 -11.73 -2.03
C PRO A 82 -5.24 -12.82 -3.08
N GLU A 83 -6.19 -13.74 -3.15
CA GLU A 83 -6.25 -14.77 -4.20
C GLU A 83 -6.42 -14.16 -5.60
N ILE A 84 -5.99 -14.89 -6.64
CA ILE A 84 -5.96 -14.44 -8.04
C ILE A 84 -7.32 -13.94 -8.55
N TYR A 85 -8.42 -14.45 -8.00
CA TYR A 85 -9.79 -14.12 -8.41
C TYR A 85 -10.52 -13.20 -7.43
N SER A 86 -9.83 -12.70 -6.39
CA SER A 86 -10.42 -11.76 -5.44
C SER A 86 -10.63 -10.38 -6.07
N LEU A 87 -11.75 -9.73 -5.73
CA LEU A 87 -12.01 -8.34 -6.09
C LEU A 87 -10.99 -7.37 -5.47
N ASP A 88 -10.33 -7.78 -4.38
CA ASP A 88 -9.34 -6.97 -3.66
C ASP A 88 -7.94 -7.06 -4.28
N LEU A 89 -7.69 -7.98 -5.21
CA LEU A 89 -6.37 -8.19 -5.80
C LEU A 89 -5.85 -6.95 -6.54
N GLN A 90 -6.70 -6.32 -7.35
CA GLN A 90 -6.32 -5.13 -8.13
C GLN A 90 -6.00 -3.94 -7.21
N PRO A 91 -6.88 -3.56 -6.26
CA PRO A 91 -6.56 -2.55 -5.25
C PRO A 91 -5.29 -2.86 -4.43
N TRP A 92 -5.10 -4.13 -4.04
CA TRP A 92 -3.90 -4.56 -3.34
C TRP A 92 -2.64 -4.37 -4.19
N ASN A 93 -2.65 -4.78 -5.46
CA ASN A 93 -1.51 -4.62 -6.37
C ASN A 93 -1.13 -3.14 -6.55
N GLN A 94 -2.12 -2.26 -6.63
CA GLN A 94 -1.87 -0.82 -6.76
C GLN A 94 -1.23 -0.25 -5.48
N CYS A 95 -1.75 -0.60 -4.30
CA CYS A 95 -1.16 -0.19 -3.03
C CYS A 95 0.26 -0.74 -2.87
N ASN A 96 0.48 -2.01 -3.20
CA ASN A 96 1.79 -2.63 -3.21
C ASN A 96 2.77 -1.90 -4.13
N ALA A 97 2.35 -1.54 -5.36
CA ALA A 97 3.17 -0.78 -6.29
C ALA A 97 3.54 0.62 -5.77
N VAL A 98 2.63 1.29 -5.06
CA VAL A 98 2.94 2.55 -4.37
C VAL A 98 4.01 2.32 -3.29
N VAL A 99 3.86 1.31 -2.44
CA VAL A 99 4.88 1.06 -1.40
C VAL A 99 6.23 0.69 -2.01
N LEU A 100 6.25 -0.11 -3.08
CA LEU A 100 7.48 -0.40 -3.84
C LEU A 100 8.15 0.87 -4.36
N SER A 101 7.40 1.81 -4.94
CA SER A 101 7.96 3.07 -5.43
C SER A 101 8.51 3.92 -4.28
N LEU A 102 7.82 3.95 -3.14
CA LEU A 102 8.26 4.66 -1.95
C LEU A 102 9.56 4.07 -1.39
N VAL A 103 9.67 2.74 -1.27
CA VAL A 103 10.90 2.07 -0.81
C VAL A 103 12.05 2.35 -1.78
N THR A 104 11.82 2.23 -3.09
CA THR A 104 12.85 2.47 -4.11
C THR A 104 13.38 3.90 -4.07
N ASN A 105 12.50 4.88 -3.81
CA ASN A 105 12.87 6.29 -3.66
C ASN A 105 13.51 6.60 -2.30
N ALA A 106 13.36 5.71 -1.32
CA ALA A 106 13.83 5.85 0.04
C ALA A 106 15.22 5.25 0.27
N VAL A 107 15.78 4.51 -0.69
CA VAL A 107 17.11 3.89 -0.58
C VAL A 107 18.09 4.54 -1.55
N ASP A 108 19.38 4.47 -1.25
CA ASP A 108 20.42 4.95 -2.16
C ASP A 108 20.50 4.12 -3.45
N LYS A 109 21.25 4.64 -4.44
CA LYS A 109 21.36 4.00 -5.75
C LYS A 109 22.03 2.63 -5.71
N GLU A 110 22.89 2.37 -4.72
CA GLU A 110 23.59 1.09 -4.59
C GLU A 110 22.61 0.00 -4.15
N LEU A 111 21.67 0.35 -3.26
CA LEU A 111 20.60 -0.52 -2.80
C LEU A 111 19.45 -0.68 -3.81
N GLN A 112 19.20 0.30 -4.68
CA GLN A 112 18.16 0.18 -5.72
C GLN A 112 18.39 -1.01 -6.66
N GLY A 113 19.66 -1.39 -6.90
CA GLY A 113 20.01 -2.54 -7.73
C GLY A 113 19.49 -3.87 -7.14
N SER A 114 19.54 -4.03 -5.81
CA SER A 114 19.05 -5.24 -5.13
C SER A 114 17.52 -5.27 -5.02
N THR A 115 16.83 -4.13 -5.09
CA THR A 115 15.37 -4.06 -4.98
C THR A 115 14.63 -4.22 -6.32
N ALA A 116 15.33 -4.21 -7.45
CA ALA A 116 14.74 -4.10 -8.80
C ALA A 116 13.86 -5.29 -9.24
N HIS A 117 13.94 -6.43 -8.57
CA HIS A 117 13.28 -7.69 -8.98
C HIS A 117 12.19 -8.16 -8.01
N VAL A 118 11.88 -7.39 -6.97
CA VAL A 118 10.96 -7.83 -5.93
C VAL A 118 9.55 -7.29 -6.21
N GLU A 119 8.59 -8.20 -6.28
CA GLU A 119 7.20 -7.87 -6.62
C GLU A 119 6.34 -7.53 -5.41
N ILE A 120 6.81 -7.83 -4.19
CA ILE A 120 6.06 -7.65 -2.94
C ILE A 120 6.82 -6.69 -2.03
N ALA A 121 6.18 -5.57 -1.67
CA ALA A 121 6.79 -4.55 -0.83
C ALA A 121 7.29 -5.08 0.53
N ARG A 122 6.56 -6.04 1.11
CA ARG A 122 6.94 -6.74 2.33
C ARG A 122 8.28 -7.46 2.21
N GLU A 123 8.57 -8.06 1.06
CA GLU A 123 9.80 -8.83 0.86
C GLU A 123 11.02 -7.89 0.84
N ILE A 124 10.95 -6.74 0.14
CA ILE A 124 12.03 -5.74 0.22
C ILE A 124 12.17 -5.20 1.65
N TRP A 125 11.05 -4.92 2.32
CA TRP A 125 11.09 -4.41 3.69
C TRP A 125 11.83 -5.36 4.63
N GLN A 126 11.57 -6.67 4.53
CA GLN A 126 12.24 -7.69 5.32
C GLN A 126 13.72 -7.83 4.96
N ASP A 127 14.06 -7.80 3.67
CA ASP A 127 15.46 -7.85 3.22
C ASP A 127 16.28 -6.68 3.79
N LEU A 128 15.73 -5.46 3.72
CA LEU A 128 16.38 -4.28 4.31
C LEU A 128 16.50 -4.38 5.84
N GLU A 129 15.47 -4.86 6.53
CA GLU A 129 15.52 -5.04 8.00
C GLU A 129 16.56 -6.08 8.42
N GLU A 130 16.64 -7.21 7.72
CA GLU A 130 17.63 -8.25 7.98
C GLU A 130 19.06 -7.76 7.70
N ARG A 131 19.30 -7.19 6.51
CA ARG A 131 20.62 -6.71 6.08
C ARG A 131 21.24 -5.73 7.06
N PHE A 132 20.49 -4.70 7.46
CA PHE A 132 21.00 -3.67 8.37
C PHE A 132 21.08 -4.14 9.82
N THR A 133 20.18 -5.01 10.28
CA THR A 133 20.29 -5.60 11.63
C THR A 133 21.53 -6.49 11.75
N GLN A 134 21.81 -7.30 10.72
CA GLN A 134 23.02 -8.13 10.66
C GLN A 134 24.29 -7.28 10.63
N GLU A 135 24.30 -6.19 9.86
CA GLU A 135 25.44 -5.28 9.77
C GLU A 135 25.73 -4.62 11.13
N ILE A 136 24.71 -4.08 11.79
CA ILE A 136 24.82 -3.49 13.12
C ILE A 136 25.34 -4.50 14.14
N ALA A 137 24.80 -5.73 14.13
CA ALA A 137 25.27 -6.80 15.00
C ALA A 137 26.75 -7.14 14.76
N SER A 138 27.18 -7.19 13.49
CA SER A 138 28.58 -7.44 13.10
C SER A 138 29.52 -6.33 13.60
N ARG A 139 29.12 -5.06 13.45
CA ARG A 139 29.87 -3.89 13.95
C ARG A 139 30.04 -3.96 15.48
N VAL A 140 28.96 -4.22 16.22
CA VAL A 140 28.99 -4.34 17.69
C VAL A 140 29.89 -5.50 18.16
N CYS A 141 29.85 -6.65 17.47
CA CYS A 141 30.70 -7.80 17.81
C CYS A 141 32.19 -7.51 17.61
N LYS A 142 32.56 -6.76 16.56
CA LYS A 142 33.96 -6.35 16.32
C LYS A 142 34.48 -5.40 17.40
N LEU A 143 33.62 -4.52 17.91
CA LEU A 143 33.96 -3.57 18.99
C LEU A 143 34.10 -4.24 20.36
N LYS A 144 33.47 -5.39 20.58
CA LYS A 144 33.50 -6.13 21.86
C LYS A 144 34.65 -7.14 21.99
N ARG A 145 35.53 -7.28 21.00
CA ARG A 145 36.73 -8.12 21.15
C ARG A 145 37.78 -7.35 21.96
N PRO A 146 38.15 -7.81 23.18
CA PRO A 146 39.32 -7.27 23.83
C PRO A 146 40.55 -7.58 22.98
N ILE A 147 41.47 -6.61 22.95
CA ILE A 147 42.83 -6.73 22.38
C ILE A 147 43.56 -7.87 23.09
#